data_AF-A0A957QL45-F1
#
_entry.id   AF-A0A957QL45-F1
#
_cell.length_a   1.000
_cell.length_b   1.000
_cell.length_c   1.000
_cell.angle_alpha   90.00
_cell.angle_beta   90.00
_cell.angle_gamma   90.00
#
_symmetry.space_group_name_H-M   'P 1'
#
loop_
_entity.id
_entity.type
_entity.pdbx_description
1 polymer ?
#
loop_
_entity_poly.entity_id
_entity_poly.type
_entity_poly.pdbx_seq_one_letter_code
_entity_poly.pdbx_strand_id
1 'polypeptide(L)'
;MSTSFRDFVTNRLVTGQFRDFQLFGKDEWPSDCPWPRPGDETLAWTIRANFVVCAQLLPKTVNMLSARCLALFALRYGGRWYLLHLLSSQDHNGQAALSLLAGGQPTLKPRLAQPEVDMGWLVPGELATFYSSFNGFGLFEMSPTIATWYTVEPDYKLRSLGRYLDSPTCSGVNLSDLLCFYPDGAGNCQCFYRRTAQPLTTVDWDHEVNDISKFTPFWAFVDEQLSSL
;
A
#
# COMPACT_ATOMS: atom_id res chain seq x y z
N MET A 1 -0.25 26.12 7.38
CA MET A 1 0.73 25.00 7.43
C MET A 1 2.10 25.61 7.63
N SER A 2 2.90 25.16 8.60
CA SER A 2 4.27 25.64 8.74
C SER A 2 5.06 25.24 7.50
N THR A 3 5.78 26.18 6.91
CA THR A 3 6.67 26.00 5.75
C THR A 3 7.57 24.75 5.92
N SER A 4 7.90 24.39 7.16
CA SER A 4 8.71 23.21 7.53
C SER A 4 8.19 21.84 7.05
N PHE A 5 6.88 21.57 7.03
CA PHE A 5 6.39 20.24 6.61
C PHE A 5 6.41 20.05 5.10
N ARG A 6 6.04 21.11 4.36
CA ARG A 6 6.13 21.08 2.90
C ARG A 6 7.58 20.95 2.46
N ASP A 7 8.50 21.67 3.11
CA ASP A 7 9.93 21.57 2.84
C ASP A 7 10.47 20.16 3.14
N PHE A 8 10.06 19.55 4.25
CA PHE A 8 10.43 18.17 4.58
C PHE A 8 10.00 17.19 3.47
N VAL A 9 8.73 17.24 3.05
CA VAL A 9 8.20 16.35 2.01
C VAL A 9 8.88 16.63 0.66
N THR A 10 9.07 17.90 0.30
CA THR A 10 9.76 18.30 -0.93
C THR A 10 11.19 17.77 -0.95
N ASN A 11 11.93 17.94 0.15
CA ASN A 11 13.29 17.42 0.27
C ASN A 11 13.33 15.90 0.14
N ARG A 12 12.37 15.17 0.75
CA ARG A 12 12.25 13.71 0.60
C ARG A 12 11.99 13.28 -0.84
N LEU A 13 11.12 14.00 -1.57
CA LEU A 13 10.85 13.72 -2.99
C LEU A 13 12.10 13.98 -3.85
N VAL A 14 12.78 15.11 -3.65
CA VAL A 14 14.00 15.46 -4.40
C VAL A 14 15.11 14.43 -4.15
N THR A 15 15.34 14.08 -2.89
CA THR A 15 16.36 13.09 -2.52
C THR A 15 16.00 11.68 -2.99
N GLY A 16 14.72 11.34 -3.08
CA GLY A 16 14.22 10.14 -3.76
C GLY A 16 14.21 10.22 -5.28
N GLN A 17 14.89 11.22 -5.86
CA GLN A 17 15.06 11.41 -7.30
C GLN A 17 13.76 11.58 -8.09
N PHE A 18 12.66 11.97 -7.43
CA PHE A 18 11.44 12.38 -8.11
C PHE A 18 11.73 13.68 -8.88
N ARG A 19 11.50 13.65 -10.19
CA ARG A 19 11.59 14.81 -11.08
C ARG A 19 10.20 15.16 -11.59
N ASP A 20 9.98 16.43 -11.93
CA ASP A 20 8.74 16.89 -12.57
C ASP A 20 7.46 16.53 -11.78
N PHE A 21 7.56 16.50 -10.45
CA PHE A 21 6.42 16.26 -9.59
C PHE A 21 5.64 17.55 -9.28
N GLN A 22 4.36 17.40 -8.96
CA GLN A 22 3.54 18.48 -8.43
C GLN A 22 3.05 18.08 -7.05
N LEU A 23 3.35 18.89 -6.03
CA LEU A 23 2.97 18.66 -4.64
C LEU A 23 1.97 19.73 -4.21
N PHE A 24 0.80 19.30 -3.74
CA PHE A 24 -0.30 20.16 -3.34
C PHE A 24 -0.59 20.00 -1.85
N GLY A 25 -0.57 21.12 -1.11
CA GLY A 25 -1.04 21.17 0.27
C GLY A 25 -2.56 21.05 0.37
N LYS A 26 -3.10 20.97 1.60
CA LYS A 26 -4.53 20.68 1.86
C LYS A 26 -5.53 21.57 1.10
N ASP A 27 -5.18 22.83 0.82
CA ASP A 27 -6.06 23.82 0.20
C ASP A 27 -5.80 24.00 -1.31
N GLU A 28 -4.88 23.21 -1.87
CA GLU A 28 -4.35 23.41 -3.22
C GLU A 28 -4.71 22.26 -4.18
N TRP A 29 -5.46 21.26 -3.72
CA TRP A 29 -5.73 20.07 -4.52
C TRP A 29 -6.53 20.44 -5.77
N PRO A 30 -6.07 20.12 -6.98
CA PRO A 30 -6.85 20.43 -8.18
C PRO A 30 -8.13 19.59 -8.25
N SER A 31 -9.06 19.97 -9.13
CA SER A 31 -10.36 19.30 -9.25
C SER A 31 -10.28 17.87 -9.81
N ASP A 32 -9.16 17.51 -10.44
CA ASP A 32 -8.87 16.16 -10.93
C ASP A 32 -8.14 15.29 -9.89
N CYS A 33 -7.91 15.79 -8.67
CA CYS A 33 -7.46 14.97 -7.54
C CYS A 33 -8.57 13.98 -7.15
N PRO A 34 -8.28 12.68 -6.99
CA PRO A 34 -9.32 11.66 -6.79
C PRO A 34 -9.87 11.61 -5.36
N TRP A 35 -9.21 12.24 -4.40
CA TRP A 35 -9.63 12.24 -3.00
C TRP A 35 -10.45 13.48 -2.65
N PRO A 36 -11.41 13.36 -1.71
CA PRO A 36 -12.19 14.49 -1.23
C PRO A 36 -11.27 15.56 -0.65
N ARG A 37 -11.47 16.81 -1.07
CA ARG A 37 -10.72 17.95 -0.51
C ARG A 37 -11.00 18.05 0.99
N PRO A 38 -9.96 18.26 1.83
CA PRO A 38 -10.13 18.44 3.27
C PRO A 38 -11.01 19.66 3.60
N GLY A 39 -10.85 20.78 2.89
CA GLY A 39 -11.58 22.02 3.18
C GLY A 39 -11.38 22.47 4.64
N ASP A 40 -12.48 22.82 5.30
CA ASP A 40 -12.53 23.16 6.73
C ASP A 40 -12.63 21.94 7.65
N GLU A 41 -12.67 20.72 7.10
CA GLU A 41 -12.76 19.49 7.88
C GLU A 41 -11.46 19.18 8.62
N THR A 42 -11.60 18.40 9.69
CA THR A 42 -10.43 17.93 10.43
C THR A 42 -9.62 16.92 9.61
N LEU A 43 -8.34 16.82 9.92
CA LEU A 43 -7.46 15.82 9.32
C LEU A 43 -7.95 14.38 9.58
N ALA A 44 -8.44 14.11 10.79
CA ALA A 44 -9.01 12.81 11.15
C ALA A 44 -10.26 12.47 10.32
N TRP A 45 -11.15 13.45 10.09
CA TRP A 45 -12.29 13.28 9.20
C TRP A 45 -11.85 12.97 7.78
N THR A 46 -10.89 13.75 7.25
CA THR A 46 -10.37 13.57 5.88
C THR A 46 -9.78 12.18 5.69
N ILE A 47 -9.01 11.69 6.66
CA ILE A 47 -8.45 10.34 6.64
C ILE A 47 -9.57 9.30 6.56
N ARG A 48 -10.59 9.39 7.42
CA ARG A 48 -11.73 8.47 7.38
C ARG A 48 -12.46 8.51 6.04
N ALA A 49 -12.62 9.70 5.44
CA ALA A 49 -13.25 9.87 4.15
C ALA A 49 -12.44 9.22 3.01
N ASN A 50 -11.11 9.28 3.07
CA ASN A 50 -10.25 8.62 2.08
C ASN A 50 -10.28 7.10 2.17
N PHE A 51 -10.61 6.56 3.34
CA PHE A 51 -10.77 5.13 3.58
C PHE A 51 -12.25 4.68 3.57
N VAL A 52 -13.20 5.49 3.09
CA VAL A 52 -14.65 5.27 3.33
C VAL A 52 -15.13 3.83 3.06
N VAL A 53 -14.60 3.17 2.02
CA VAL A 53 -15.00 1.80 1.67
C VAL A 53 -14.44 0.76 2.64
N CYS A 54 -13.24 0.98 3.17
CA CYS A 54 -12.51 0.00 4.00
C CYS A 54 -12.31 0.45 5.46
N ALA A 55 -12.83 1.61 5.88
CA ALA A 55 -12.57 2.16 7.20
C ALA A 55 -13.06 1.25 8.35
N GLN A 56 -14.17 0.54 8.13
CA GLN A 56 -14.68 -0.44 9.10
C GLN A 56 -13.89 -1.76 9.09
N LEU A 57 -13.19 -2.06 7.99
CA LEU A 57 -12.37 -3.26 7.81
C LEU A 57 -10.93 -3.03 8.27
N LEU A 58 -10.51 -1.77 8.40
CA LEU A 58 -9.17 -1.33 8.82
C LEU A 58 -9.20 -0.39 10.04
N PRO A 59 -9.89 -0.74 11.14
CA PRO A 59 -10.07 0.17 12.27
C PRO A 59 -8.75 0.57 12.94
N LYS A 60 -7.77 -0.33 13.08
CA LYS A 60 -6.48 0.00 13.71
C LYS A 60 -5.71 0.99 12.85
N THR A 61 -5.63 0.74 11.55
CA THR A 61 -4.94 1.59 10.58
C THR A 61 -5.54 2.98 10.53
N VAL A 62 -6.87 3.09 10.39
CA VAL A 62 -7.54 4.39 10.34
C VAL A 62 -7.39 5.16 11.64
N ASN A 63 -7.46 4.49 12.79
CA ASN A 63 -7.25 5.14 14.09
C ASN A 63 -5.80 5.62 14.24
N MET A 64 -4.81 4.80 13.87
CA MET A 64 -3.39 5.15 13.88
C MET A 64 -3.13 6.39 13.02
N LEU A 65 -3.59 6.37 11.76
CA LEU A 65 -3.46 7.49 10.85
C LEU A 65 -4.13 8.75 11.40
N SER A 66 -5.36 8.63 11.90
CA SER A 66 -6.10 9.77 12.46
C SER A 66 -5.40 10.40 13.66
N ALA A 67 -4.71 9.60 14.47
CA ALA A 67 -4.03 10.06 15.68
C ALA A 67 -2.63 10.64 15.40
N ARG A 68 -1.90 10.07 14.43
CA ARG A 68 -0.48 10.39 14.18
C ARG A 68 -0.24 11.29 12.97
N CYS A 69 -1.23 11.45 12.09
CA CYS A 69 -1.05 12.28 10.91
C CYS A 69 -0.97 13.76 11.29
N LEU A 70 0.04 14.41 10.76
CA LEU A 70 0.34 15.83 10.96
C LEU A 70 -0.10 16.67 9.75
N ALA A 71 -0.06 16.08 8.55
CA ALA A 71 -0.44 16.73 7.30
C ALA A 71 -0.72 15.72 6.18
N LEU A 72 -1.58 16.13 5.24
CA LEU A 72 -1.81 15.44 3.96
C LEU A 72 -1.28 16.26 2.81
N PHE A 73 -0.74 15.58 1.80
CA PHE A 73 -0.37 16.18 0.53
C PHE A 73 -0.87 15.32 -0.61
N ALA A 74 -1.41 15.95 -1.65
CA ALA A 74 -1.61 15.28 -2.92
C ALA A 74 -0.34 15.44 -3.77
N LEU A 75 0.13 14.34 -4.35
CA LEU A 75 1.30 14.30 -5.22
C LEU A 75 0.87 13.80 -6.59
N ARG A 76 1.21 14.56 -7.64
CA ARG A 76 1.12 14.10 -9.03
C ARG A 76 2.52 13.81 -9.55
N TYR A 77 2.76 12.58 -9.98
CA TYR A 77 4.05 12.14 -10.51
C TYR A 77 3.85 11.04 -11.56
N GLY A 78 4.56 11.13 -12.70
CA GLY A 78 4.46 10.16 -13.79
C GLY A 78 3.03 10.01 -14.33
N GLY A 79 2.24 11.08 -14.30
CA GLY A 79 0.83 11.08 -14.70
C GLY A 79 -0.12 10.40 -13.72
N ARG A 80 0.34 10.00 -12.53
CA ARG A 80 -0.45 9.32 -11.49
C ARG A 80 -0.57 10.16 -10.23
N TRP A 81 -1.66 9.94 -9.50
CA TRP A 81 -1.91 10.53 -8.21
C TRP A 81 -1.45 9.65 -7.05
N TYR A 82 -0.93 10.28 -6.01
CA TYR A 82 -0.59 9.69 -4.73
C TYR A 82 -1.07 10.60 -3.60
N LEU A 83 -1.56 10.01 -2.51
CA LEU A 83 -1.90 10.73 -1.29
C LEU A 83 -0.84 10.42 -0.24
N LEU A 84 -0.12 11.45 0.16
CA LEU A 84 0.94 11.36 1.15
C LEU A 84 0.41 11.70 2.54
N HIS A 85 0.68 10.84 3.51
CA HIS A 85 0.34 11.01 4.92
C HIS A 85 1.64 11.25 5.69
N LEU A 86 1.86 12.49 6.13
CA LEU A 86 2.98 12.82 7.01
C LEU A 86 2.60 12.44 8.44
N LEU A 87 3.34 11.53 9.05
CA LEU A 87 3.07 11.01 10.39
C LEU A 87 4.17 11.42 11.37
N SER A 88 3.78 11.65 12.62
CA SER A 88 4.72 11.56 13.73
C SER A 88 5.07 10.09 13.99
N SER A 89 6.35 9.80 14.19
CA SER A 89 6.85 8.45 14.51
C SER A 89 7.97 8.53 15.54
N GLN A 90 8.49 7.36 15.91
CA GLN A 90 9.72 7.23 16.67
C GLN A 90 10.73 6.41 15.85
N ASP A 91 12.02 6.72 15.97
CA ASP A 91 13.07 5.88 15.41
C ASP A 91 13.36 4.66 16.29
N HIS A 92 14.33 3.82 15.90
CA HIS A 92 14.73 2.64 16.66
C HIS A 92 15.29 2.95 18.08
N ASN A 93 15.64 4.21 18.35
CA ASN A 93 16.10 4.68 19.66
C ASN A 93 14.97 5.36 20.46
N GLY A 94 13.73 5.35 19.96
CA GLY A 94 12.59 6.03 20.57
C GLY A 94 12.59 7.56 20.39
N GLN A 95 13.49 8.11 19.56
CA GLN A 95 13.54 9.55 19.31
C GLN A 95 12.45 9.97 18.34
N ALA A 96 11.92 11.18 18.52
CA ALA A 96 10.89 11.71 17.65
C ALA A 96 11.38 11.79 16.19
N ALA A 97 10.59 11.20 15.29
CA ALA A 97 10.88 11.14 13.87
C ALA A 97 9.62 11.49 13.04
N LEU A 98 9.82 11.65 11.74
CA LEU A 98 8.75 11.83 10.77
C LEU A 98 8.80 10.70 9.75
N SER A 99 7.63 10.11 9.50
CA SER A 99 7.44 9.07 8.48
C SER A 99 6.44 9.54 7.43
N LEU A 100 6.59 9.03 6.22
CA LEU A 100 5.69 9.35 5.12
C LEU A 100 5.09 8.05 4.61
N LEU A 101 3.77 7.94 4.63
CA LEU A 101 3.05 6.86 3.95
C LEU A 101 2.44 7.40 2.65
N ALA A 102 2.32 6.56 1.65
CA ALA A 102 1.69 6.90 0.38
C ALA A 102 0.64 5.88 0.00
N GLY A 103 -0.52 6.37 -0.40
CA GLY A 103 -1.55 5.60 -1.10
C GLY A 103 -1.62 5.99 -2.56
N GLY A 104 -1.67 5.02 -3.47
CA GLY A 104 -1.87 5.27 -4.89
C GLY A 104 -3.32 5.62 -5.22
N GLN A 105 -3.52 6.27 -6.37
CA GLN A 105 -4.84 6.63 -6.90
C GLN A 105 -5.85 5.47 -6.81
N PRO A 106 -7.08 5.70 -6.31
CA PRO A 106 -8.13 4.68 -6.29
C PRO A 106 -8.40 4.08 -7.68
N THR A 107 -8.68 2.78 -7.74
CA THR A 107 -9.11 2.09 -8.97
C THR A 107 -10.34 1.24 -8.72
N LEU A 108 -11.41 1.50 -9.49
CA LEU A 108 -12.67 0.73 -9.44
C LEU A 108 -12.60 -0.55 -10.27
N LYS A 109 -11.61 -0.64 -11.16
CA LYS A 109 -11.42 -1.78 -12.07
C LYS A 109 -9.94 -2.14 -12.09
N PRO A 110 -9.40 -2.61 -10.94
CA PRO A 110 -8.00 -3.05 -10.89
C PRO A 110 -7.78 -4.17 -11.90
N ARG A 111 -6.59 -4.17 -12.52
CA ARG A 111 -6.23 -5.17 -13.52
C ARG A 111 -4.85 -5.73 -13.24
N LEU A 112 -4.76 -7.05 -13.25
CA LEU A 112 -3.47 -7.74 -13.23
C LEU A 112 -2.74 -7.55 -14.56
N ALA A 113 -1.42 -7.73 -14.53
CA ALA A 113 -0.63 -7.84 -15.74
C ALA A 113 -1.04 -9.09 -16.54
N GLN A 114 -0.94 -9.01 -17.88
CA GLN A 114 -1.40 -10.07 -18.79
C GLN A 114 -0.88 -11.48 -18.42
N PRO A 115 0.39 -11.68 -18.03
CA PRO A 115 0.88 -13.01 -17.65
C PRO A 115 0.10 -13.65 -16.49
N GLU A 116 -0.34 -12.85 -15.51
CA GLU A 116 -1.11 -13.39 -14.37
C GLU A 116 -2.53 -13.78 -14.81
N VAL A 117 -3.13 -12.98 -15.69
CA VAL A 117 -4.43 -13.27 -16.31
C VAL A 117 -4.35 -14.57 -17.13
N ASP A 118 -3.27 -14.76 -17.89
CA ASP A 118 -3.03 -15.98 -18.68
C ASP A 118 -2.89 -17.23 -17.78
N MET A 119 -2.40 -17.05 -16.55
CA MET A 119 -2.37 -18.09 -15.51
C MET A 119 -3.71 -18.25 -14.75
N GLY A 120 -4.77 -17.60 -15.22
CA GLY A 120 -6.11 -17.68 -14.64
C GLY A 120 -6.26 -16.94 -13.32
N TRP A 121 -5.36 -16.00 -12.99
CA TRP A 121 -5.56 -15.12 -11.85
C TRP A 121 -6.58 -14.03 -12.16
N LEU A 122 -7.36 -13.72 -11.14
CA LEU A 122 -8.17 -12.51 -11.05
C LEU A 122 -7.70 -11.71 -9.84
N VAL A 123 -7.96 -10.40 -9.83
CA VAL A 123 -7.72 -9.59 -8.63
C VAL A 123 -8.64 -10.11 -7.52
N PRO A 124 -8.10 -10.52 -6.35
CA PRO A 124 -8.91 -10.96 -5.22
C PRO A 124 -9.93 -9.90 -4.78
N GLY A 125 -11.13 -10.31 -4.38
CA GLY A 125 -12.24 -9.38 -4.11
C GLY A 125 -11.96 -8.38 -2.99
N GLU A 126 -11.32 -8.84 -1.92
CA GLU A 126 -10.89 -7.99 -0.80
C GLU A 126 -9.84 -6.97 -1.24
N LEU A 127 -8.89 -7.40 -2.06
CA LEU A 127 -7.86 -6.52 -2.61
C LEU A 127 -8.47 -5.49 -3.58
N ALA A 128 -9.43 -5.90 -4.42
CA ALA A 128 -10.17 -4.98 -5.28
C ALA A 128 -10.97 -3.95 -4.46
N THR A 129 -11.54 -4.37 -3.33
CA THR A 129 -12.21 -3.48 -2.38
C THR A 129 -11.21 -2.49 -1.75
N PHE A 130 -10.03 -2.96 -1.35
CA PHE A 130 -8.95 -2.09 -0.86
C PHE A 130 -8.54 -1.04 -1.90
N TYR A 131 -8.35 -1.48 -3.15
CA TYR A 131 -7.98 -0.63 -4.27
C TYR A 131 -9.00 0.44 -4.64
N SER A 132 -10.26 0.28 -4.24
CA SER A 132 -11.27 1.33 -4.39
C SER A 132 -11.04 2.56 -3.50
N SER A 133 -10.20 2.43 -2.46
CA SER A 133 -9.71 3.55 -1.65
C SER A 133 -8.28 3.93 -2.02
N PHE A 134 -7.40 2.94 -2.22
CA PHE A 134 -5.99 3.15 -2.55
C PHE A 134 -5.43 2.02 -3.40
N ASN A 135 -4.99 2.31 -4.63
CA ASN A 135 -4.26 1.33 -5.44
C ASN A 135 -2.81 1.23 -4.95
N GLY A 136 -2.59 0.36 -3.98
CA GLY A 136 -1.37 0.22 -3.22
C GLY A 136 -1.26 1.25 -2.10
N PHE A 137 -0.66 0.84 -0.97
CA PHE A 137 -0.52 1.68 0.22
C PHE A 137 0.58 1.15 1.14
N GLY A 138 1.45 2.03 1.61
CA GLY A 138 2.48 1.65 2.57
C GLY A 138 3.50 2.76 2.79
N LEU A 139 4.68 2.37 3.26
CA LEU A 139 5.78 3.29 3.51
C LEU A 139 6.24 3.92 2.19
N PHE A 140 6.36 5.24 2.18
CA PHE A 140 6.91 5.97 1.04
C PHE A 140 8.41 6.14 1.26
N GLU A 141 9.20 5.20 0.76
CA GLU A 141 10.65 5.39 0.69
C GLU A 141 11.07 5.97 -0.66
N MET A 142 12.34 6.32 -0.74
CA MET A 142 12.95 7.27 -1.67
C MET A 142 13.11 6.71 -3.10
N SER A 143 12.10 5.99 -3.60
CA SER A 143 12.05 5.36 -4.91
C SER A 143 10.81 5.81 -5.68
N PRO A 144 10.92 6.10 -7.00
CA PRO A 144 9.83 6.61 -7.85
C PRO A 144 8.63 5.66 -8.02
N THR A 145 8.66 4.51 -7.37
CA THR A 145 7.54 3.57 -7.34
C THR A 145 7.19 3.29 -5.88
N ILE A 146 5.90 3.20 -5.53
CA ILE A 146 5.46 2.75 -4.19
C ILE A 146 5.87 1.27 -3.89
N ALA A 147 6.86 0.68 -4.58
CA ALA A 147 7.47 -0.56 -4.10
C ALA A 147 8.68 -0.20 -3.28
N THR A 148 8.41 -0.02 -2.01
CA THR A 148 9.37 -0.11 -0.94
C THR A 148 8.69 -1.01 0.08
N TRP A 149 9.47 -1.88 0.68
CA TRP A 149 9.02 -3.01 1.49
C TRP A 149 7.92 -2.64 2.49
N TYR A 150 7.13 -3.63 2.93
CA TYR A 150 6.01 -3.37 3.85
C TYR A 150 4.91 -2.47 3.24
N THR A 151 4.57 -2.73 1.98
CA THR A 151 3.53 -2.03 1.23
C THR A 151 2.57 -3.03 0.61
N VAL A 152 1.28 -2.75 0.67
CA VAL A 152 0.31 -3.40 -0.22
C VAL A 152 0.65 -2.97 -1.64
N GLU A 153 1.12 -3.90 -2.47
CA GLU A 153 1.49 -3.62 -3.86
C GLU A 153 0.28 -3.12 -4.65
N PRO A 154 0.45 -2.18 -5.60
CA PRO A 154 -0.61 -1.82 -6.53
C PRO A 154 -0.85 -2.91 -7.57
N ASP A 155 -2.03 -2.88 -8.20
CA ASP A 155 -2.51 -3.90 -9.13
C ASP A 155 -1.50 -4.26 -10.25
N TYR A 156 -0.85 -3.27 -10.84
CA TYR A 156 0.13 -3.45 -11.92
C TYR A 156 1.43 -4.13 -11.48
N LYS A 157 1.68 -4.28 -10.18
CA LYS A 157 2.85 -4.96 -9.59
C LYS A 157 2.56 -6.32 -8.97
N LEU A 158 1.29 -6.70 -8.83
CA LEU A 158 0.94 -8.03 -8.39
C LEU A 158 1.50 -9.09 -9.35
N ARG A 159 2.21 -10.06 -8.80
CA ARG A 159 2.82 -11.17 -9.54
C ARG A 159 2.72 -12.44 -8.73
N SER A 160 2.53 -13.56 -9.39
CA SER A 160 2.63 -14.86 -8.76
C SER A 160 4.08 -15.24 -8.47
N LEU A 161 4.32 -16.04 -7.43
CA LEU A 161 5.68 -16.45 -7.05
C LEU A 161 6.37 -17.32 -8.11
N GLY A 162 5.59 -18.09 -8.87
CA GLY A 162 6.10 -18.85 -10.02
C GLY A 162 6.69 -17.98 -11.14
N ARG A 163 6.56 -16.65 -11.07
CA ARG A 163 7.21 -15.70 -12.00
C ARG A 163 8.58 -15.23 -11.53
N TYR A 164 8.86 -15.33 -10.23
CA TYR A 164 10.13 -14.92 -9.63
C TYR A 164 11.09 -16.09 -9.45
N LEU A 165 10.55 -17.31 -9.32
CA LEU A 165 11.29 -18.49 -8.93
C LEU A 165 11.22 -19.54 -10.03
N ASP A 166 12.37 -20.10 -10.39
CA ASP A 166 12.50 -21.13 -11.44
C ASP A 166 11.92 -22.50 -11.00
N SER A 167 11.57 -22.67 -9.72
CA SER A 167 10.94 -23.88 -9.22
C SER A 167 9.42 -23.81 -9.34
N PRO A 168 8.75 -24.76 -10.03
CA PRO A 168 7.30 -24.74 -10.17
C PRO A 168 6.56 -25.09 -8.87
N THR A 169 7.24 -25.79 -7.95
CA THR A 169 6.65 -26.28 -6.70
C THR A 169 7.61 -26.19 -5.54
N CYS A 170 7.12 -25.85 -4.34
CA CYS A 170 7.85 -26.12 -3.11
C CYS A 170 6.92 -26.65 -2.02
N SER A 171 7.39 -27.66 -1.27
CA SER A 171 6.63 -28.31 -0.19
C SER A 171 5.22 -28.75 -0.59
N GLY A 172 5.04 -29.14 -1.87
CA GLY A 172 3.74 -29.55 -2.43
C GLY A 172 2.82 -28.40 -2.85
N VAL A 173 3.25 -27.14 -2.69
CA VAL A 173 2.55 -25.94 -3.15
C VAL A 173 3.07 -25.55 -4.53
N ASN A 174 2.17 -25.29 -5.47
CA ASN A 174 2.53 -24.69 -6.76
C ASN A 174 2.73 -23.18 -6.57
N LEU A 175 3.92 -22.67 -6.88
CA LEU A 175 4.24 -21.25 -6.67
C LEU A 175 3.42 -20.32 -7.59
N SER A 176 2.87 -20.85 -8.68
CA SER A 176 1.93 -20.12 -9.54
C SER A 176 0.57 -19.90 -8.88
N ASP A 177 0.26 -20.63 -7.80
CA ASP A 177 -0.95 -20.47 -6.98
C ASP A 177 -0.78 -19.50 -5.81
N LEU A 178 0.37 -18.84 -5.71
CA LEU A 178 0.65 -17.79 -4.73
C LEU A 178 0.78 -16.44 -5.43
N LEU A 179 -0.18 -15.53 -5.24
CA LEU A 179 -0.14 -14.16 -5.76
C LEU A 179 0.36 -13.20 -4.68
N CYS A 180 1.59 -12.72 -4.83
CA CYS A 180 2.22 -11.80 -3.88
C CYS A 180 1.55 -10.43 -3.93
N PHE A 181 1.16 -9.92 -2.74
CA PHE A 181 0.59 -8.57 -2.61
C PHE A 181 1.27 -7.72 -1.51
N TYR A 182 2.12 -8.32 -0.67
CA TYR A 182 2.82 -7.59 0.39
C TYR A 182 4.24 -8.19 0.58
N PRO A 183 5.23 -7.77 -0.21
CA PRO A 183 6.60 -8.23 -0.07
C PRO A 183 7.33 -7.53 1.09
N ASP A 184 8.20 -8.28 1.77
CA ASP A 184 9.05 -7.75 2.84
C ASP A 184 10.42 -7.23 2.36
N GLY A 185 10.74 -7.45 1.08
CA GLY A 185 12.00 -7.03 0.48
C GLY A 185 13.18 -7.98 0.62
N ALA A 186 13.06 -9.00 1.45
CA ALA A 186 14.09 -10.00 1.70
C ALA A 186 13.77 -11.33 1.02
N GLY A 187 12.63 -11.46 0.34
CA GLY A 187 12.20 -12.66 -0.37
C GLY A 187 10.92 -13.25 0.19
N ASN A 188 10.55 -12.86 1.42
CA ASN A 188 9.30 -13.26 2.04
C ASN A 188 8.16 -12.34 1.60
N CYS A 189 6.95 -12.87 1.67
CA CYS A 189 5.78 -12.06 1.33
C CYS A 189 4.50 -12.67 1.83
N GLN A 190 3.50 -11.81 2.02
CA GLN A 190 2.13 -12.28 2.11
C GLN A 190 1.56 -12.48 0.70
N CYS A 191 1.02 -13.67 0.47
CA CYS A 191 0.41 -14.07 -0.79
C CYS A 191 -1.06 -14.41 -0.63
N PHE A 192 -1.88 -14.13 -1.65
CA PHE A 192 -3.14 -14.84 -1.80
C PHE A 192 -2.86 -16.26 -2.28
N TYR A 193 -3.48 -17.25 -1.65
CA TYR A 193 -3.32 -18.65 -2.03
C TYR A 193 -4.57 -19.20 -2.72
N ARG A 194 -4.43 -19.57 -3.99
CA ARG A 194 -5.49 -20.19 -4.78
C ARG A 194 -5.60 -21.68 -4.45
N ARG A 195 -6.49 -22.03 -3.50
CA ARG A 195 -6.93 -23.42 -3.27
C ARG A 195 -8.21 -23.72 -4.03
N THR A 196 -8.38 -24.98 -4.44
CA THR A 196 -9.49 -25.45 -5.27
C THR A 196 -10.89 -25.40 -4.64
N ALA A 197 -11.06 -25.02 -3.36
CA ALA A 197 -12.34 -25.18 -2.66
C ALA A 197 -12.68 -24.21 -1.49
N GLN A 198 -11.94 -23.13 -1.25
CA GLN A 198 -12.20 -22.22 -0.11
C GLN A 198 -12.04 -20.75 -0.50
N PRO A 199 -12.62 -19.79 0.24
CA PRO A 199 -12.35 -18.38 0.01
C PRO A 199 -10.83 -18.14 0.03
N LEU A 200 -10.36 -17.24 -0.84
CA LEU A 200 -8.96 -16.89 -0.94
C LEU A 200 -8.47 -16.45 0.45
N THR A 201 -7.60 -17.25 1.05
CA THR A 201 -6.90 -16.92 2.29
C THR A 201 -5.52 -16.40 1.91
N THR A 202 -4.98 -15.52 2.75
CA THR A 202 -3.59 -15.10 2.58
C THR A 202 -2.69 -16.01 3.39
N VAL A 203 -1.49 -16.28 2.88
CA VAL A 203 -0.47 -17.10 3.54
C VAL A 203 0.86 -16.34 3.54
N ASP A 204 1.63 -16.60 4.57
CA ASP A 204 3.01 -16.14 4.71
C ASP A 204 3.91 -17.09 3.91
N TRP A 205 4.59 -16.57 2.89
CA TRP A 205 5.60 -17.31 2.14
C TRP A 205 6.97 -17.00 2.73
N ASP A 206 7.66 -18.05 3.17
CA ASP A 206 9.03 -18.00 3.70
C ASP A 206 9.97 -18.59 2.64
N HIS A 207 10.83 -17.75 2.09
CA HIS A 207 11.77 -18.14 1.03
C HIS A 207 12.98 -18.91 1.56
N GLU A 208 13.33 -18.74 2.85
CA GLU A 208 14.44 -19.43 3.47
C GLU A 208 14.15 -20.92 3.64
N VAL A 209 12.93 -21.28 4.07
CA VAL A 209 12.49 -22.67 4.21
C VAL A 209 11.70 -23.17 3.00
N ASN A 210 11.35 -22.26 2.08
CA ASN A 210 10.51 -22.50 0.90
C ASN A 210 9.17 -23.18 1.27
N ASP A 211 8.46 -22.61 2.23
CA ASP A 211 7.17 -23.14 2.68
C ASP A 211 6.16 -22.01 2.90
N ILE A 212 4.89 -22.37 2.92
CA ILE A 212 3.82 -21.46 3.32
C ILE A 212 3.41 -21.71 4.76
N SER A 213 3.10 -20.64 5.48
CA SER A 213 2.60 -20.70 6.85
C SER A 213 1.52 -19.63 7.11
N LYS A 214 1.04 -19.58 8.36
CA LYS A 214 0.17 -18.51 8.90
C LYS A 214 -0.97 -18.05 7.98
N PHE A 215 -1.96 -18.93 7.81
CA PHE A 215 -3.19 -18.61 7.10
C PHE A 215 -3.94 -17.47 7.81
N THR A 216 -3.99 -16.31 7.16
CA THR A 216 -4.52 -15.08 7.75
C THR A 216 -5.55 -14.45 6.81
N PRO A 217 -6.71 -13.99 7.32
CA PRO A 217 -7.64 -13.19 6.54
C PRO A 217 -6.98 -11.89 6.07
N PHE A 218 -7.22 -11.49 4.81
CA PHE A 218 -6.60 -10.29 4.22
C PHE A 218 -6.74 -9.04 5.09
N TRP A 219 -7.96 -8.71 5.52
CA TRP A 219 -8.20 -7.49 6.32
C TRP A 219 -7.52 -7.52 7.67
N ALA A 220 -7.46 -8.69 8.32
CA ALA A 220 -6.77 -8.82 9.61
C ALA A 220 -5.26 -8.61 9.45
N PHE A 221 -4.67 -9.18 8.38
CA PHE A 221 -3.27 -8.97 8.05
C PHE A 221 -2.98 -7.50 7.76
N VAL A 222 -3.72 -6.90 6.81
CA VAL A 222 -3.47 -5.53 6.37
C VAL A 222 -3.68 -4.53 7.50
N ASP A 223 -4.72 -4.70 8.33
CA ASP A 223 -4.98 -3.78 9.44
C ASP A 223 -3.87 -3.84 10.50
N GLU A 224 -3.35 -5.04 10.80
CA GLU A 224 -2.23 -5.20 11.72
C GLU A 224 -0.97 -4.54 11.15
N GLN A 225 -0.57 -4.92 9.94
CA GLN A 225 0.67 -4.47 9.32
C GLN A 225 0.70 -2.95 9.13
N LEU A 226 -0.33 -2.37 8.51
CA LEU A 226 -0.35 -0.93 8.23
C LEU A 226 -0.48 -0.08 9.50
N SER A 227 -1.11 -0.61 10.56
CA SER A 227 -1.18 0.10 11.85
C SER A 227 0.13 0.11 12.63
N SER A 228 1.07 -0.77 12.28
CA SER A 228 2.37 -0.92 12.92
C SER A 228 3.50 -0.08 12.28
N LEU A 229 3.21 0.60 11.16
CA LEU A 229 4.12 1.48 10.44
C LEU A 229 4.41 2.81 11.18
#